data_AF-A0A7G2JY16-F1
#
_entry.id   AF-A0A7G2JY16-F1
#
_cell.length_a   1.000
_cell.length_b   1.000
_cell.length_c   1.000
_cell.angle_alpha   90.00
_cell.angle_beta   90.00
_cell.angle_gamma   90.00
#
_symmetry.space_group_name_H-M   'P 1'
#
loop_
_entity.id
_entity.type
_entity.pdbx_description
1 polymer ?
#
loop_
_entity_poly.entity_id
_entity_poly.type
_entity_poly.pdbx_seq_one_letter_code
_entity_poly.pdbx_strand_id
1 'polypeptide(L)' 'LARLITTAQTAFLTANPQAKDFLRYREMGLSYREIGTLLGKTKDSVKWMAFKMRNLGFFSSTLPKTTAVQLDLLA' A
#
# COMPACT_ATOMS: atom_id res chain seq x y z
N LEU A 1 12.96 -0.97 -20.81
CA LEU A 1 12.40 -1.65 -19.60
C LEU A 1 11.58 -0.71 -18.73
N ALA A 2 12.13 0.44 -18.29
CA ALA A 2 11.41 1.40 -17.44
C ALA A 2 10.03 1.81 -17.97
N ARG A 3 9.92 2.10 -19.28
CA ARG A 3 8.65 2.46 -19.93
C ARG A 3 7.56 1.37 -19.80
N LEU A 4 7.93 0.09 -19.86
CA LEU A 4 6.98 -1.02 -19.74
C LEU A 4 6.44 -1.17 -18.31
N ILE A 5 7.30 -0.97 -17.31
CA ILE A 5 6.92 -1.00 -15.89
C ILE A 5 5.94 0.13 -15.60
N THR A 6 6.24 1.35 -16.05
CA THR A 6 5.35 2.50 -15.87
C THR A 6 3.99 2.28 -16.54
N THR A 7 3.96 1.71 -17.76
CA THR A 7 2.69 1.37 -18.42
C THR A 7 1.88 0.34 -17.62
N ALA A 8 2.53 -0.71 -17.10
CA ALA A 8 1.85 -1.73 -16.30
C ALA A 8 1.31 -1.17 -14.97
N GLN A 9 2.08 -0.31 -14.30
CA GLN A 9 1.66 0.39 -13.09
C GLN A 9 0.44 1.29 -13.35
N THR A 10 0.49 2.11 -14.40
CA THR A 10 -0.62 2.99 -14.77
C THR A 10 -1.87 2.17 -15.11
N ALA A 11 -1.75 1.13 -15.93
CA ALA A 11 -2.87 0.25 -16.27
C ALA A 11 -3.49 -0.40 -15.02
N PHE A 12 -2.66 -0.84 -14.08
CA PHE A 12 -3.11 -1.42 -12.82
C PHE A 12 -3.89 -0.42 -11.96
N LEU A 13 -3.40 0.82 -11.82
CA LEU A 13 -4.09 1.87 -11.06
C LEU A 13 -5.40 2.31 -11.73
N THR A 14 -5.45 2.33 -13.07
CA THR A 14 -6.69 2.62 -13.81
C THR A 14 -7.73 1.53 -13.58
N ALA A 15 -7.33 0.25 -13.61
CA ALA A 15 -8.24 -0.88 -13.36
C ALA A 15 -8.61 -1.03 -11.87
N ASN A 16 -7.77 -0.54 -10.95
CA ASN A 16 -7.96 -0.67 -9.51
C ASN A 16 -7.79 0.70 -8.83
N PRO A 17 -8.77 1.62 -8.91
CA PRO A 17 -8.63 2.97 -8.35
C PRO A 17 -8.31 2.98 -6.85
N GLN A 18 -8.88 2.04 -6.09
CA GLN A 18 -8.66 1.85 -4.65
C GLN A 18 -7.21 1.46 -4.28
N ALA A 19 -6.40 1.05 -5.26
CA ALA A 19 -4.99 0.74 -5.04
C ALA A 19 -4.17 1.98 -4.66
N LYS A 20 -4.62 3.19 -5.06
CA LYS A 20 -4.00 4.45 -4.62
C LYS A 20 -4.19 4.66 -3.12
N ASP A 21 -5.40 4.44 -2.62
CA ASP A 21 -5.69 4.56 -1.19
C ASP A 21 -4.97 3.48 -0.38
N PHE A 22 -4.88 2.25 -0.91
CA PHE A 22 -4.05 1.20 -0.32
C PHE A 22 -2.60 1.65 -0.13
N LEU A 23 -1.97 2.28 -1.13
CA LEU A 23 -0.59 2.77 -1.02
C LEU A 23 -0.46 3.80 0.09
N ARG A 24 -1.36 4.79 0.12
CA ARG A 24 -1.37 5.83 1.14
C ARG A 24 -1.48 5.23 2.56
N TYR A 25 -2.40 4.29 2.76
CA TYR A 25 -2.55 3.64 4.07
C TYR A 25 -1.35 2.76 4.45
N ARG A 26 -0.72 2.11 3.46
CA ARG A 26 0.51 1.34 3.68
C ARG A 26 1.67 2.25 4.10
N GLU A 27 1.81 3.41 3.47
CA GLU A 27 2.84 4.41 3.82
C GLU A 27 2.64 5.00 5.21
N MET A 28 1.38 5.11 5.66
CA MET A 28 1.02 5.44 7.05
C MET A 28 1.31 4.32 8.06
N GLY A 29 1.75 3.14 7.59
CA GLY A 29 2.09 2.00 8.45
C GLY A 29 0.90 1.16 8.93
N LEU A 30 -0.29 1.33 8.34
CA LEU A 30 -1.47 0.56 8.73
C LEU A 30 -1.30 -0.93 8.37
N SER A 31 -1.85 -1.79 9.21
CA SER A 31 -1.91 -3.22 8.95
C SER A 31 -2.89 -3.55 7.83
N TYR A 32 -2.73 -4.70 7.18
CA TYR A 32 -3.67 -5.16 6.14
C TYR A 32 -5.10 -5.34 6.65
N ARG A 33 -5.29 -5.55 7.95
CA ARG A 33 -6.63 -5.62 8.54
C ARG A 33 -7.28 -4.23 8.55
N GLU A 34 -6.57 -3.22 9.06
CA GLU A 34 -7.05 -1.83 9.11
C GLU A 34 -7.30 -1.27 7.71
N ILE A 35 -6.38 -1.53 6.78
CA ILE A 35 -6.56 -1.17 5.38
C ILE A 35 -7.79 -1.84 4.77
N GLY A 36 -8.04 -3.11 5.11
CA GLY A 36 -9.25 -3.83 4.69
C GLY A 36 -10.52 -3.15 5.19
N THR A 37 -10.57 -2.78 6.47
CA THR A 37 -11.69 -2.03 7.05
C THR A 37 -11.93 -0.71 6.31
N LEU A 38 -10.88 0.09 6.07
CA LEU A 38 -11.01 1.39 5.40
C LEU A 38 -11.42 1.28 3.92
N LEU A 39 -11.04 0.21 3.23
CA LEU A 39 -11.39 -0.03 1.83
C LEU A 39 -12.69 -0.84 1.65
N GLY A 40 -13.33 -1.28 2.73
CA GLY A 40 -14.47 -2.20 2.66
C GLY A 40 -14.10 -3.56 2.04
N LYS A 41 -12.88 -4.06 2.29
CA LYS A 41 -12.34 -5.32 1.74
C LYS A 41 -11.92 -6.28 2.84
N THR A 42 -11.93 -7.58 2.50
CA THR A 42 -11.35 -8.60 3.37
C THR A 42 -9.82 -8.48 3.43
N LYS A 43 -9.23 -8.93 4.54
CA LYS A 43 -7.77 -8.99 4.71
C LYS A 43 -7.06 -9.74 3.57
N ASP A 44 -7.67 -10.81 3.05
CA ASP A 44 -7.07 -11.60 1.97
C ASP A 44 -7.13 -10.89 0.62
N SER A 45 -8.19 -10.13 0.35
CA SER A 45 -8.24 -9.24 -0.82
C SER A 45 -7.15 -8.17 -0.76
N VAL A 46 -6.90 -7.61 0.43
CA VAL A 46 -5.81 -6.65 0.66
C VAL A 46 -4.43 -7.29 0.47
N LYS A 47 -4.22 -8.52 0.97
CA LYS A 47 -2.98 -9.28 0.73
C LYS A 47 -2.74 -9.52 -0.76
N TRP A 48 -3.77 -9.90 -1.50
CA TRP A 48 -3.69 -10.12 -2.94
C TRP A 48 -3.30 -8.82 -3.67
N MET A 49 -3.92 -7.70 -3.32
CA MET A 49 -3.58 -6.39 -3.87
C MET A 49 -2.14 -6.01 -3.55
N ALA A 50 -1.70 -6.21 -2.30
CA ALA A 50 -0.32 -5.96 -1.89
C ALA A 50 0.68 -6.81 -2.69
N PHE A 51 0.36 -8.07 -2.96
CA PHE A 51 1.19 -8.96 -3.78
C PHE A 51 1.31 -8.47 -5.22
N LYS A 52 0.19 -8.12 -5.87
CA LYS A 52 0.20 -7.59 -7.24
C LYS A 52 1.01 -6.30 -7.34
N MET A 53 0.82 -5.38 -6.40
CA MET A 53 1.52 -4.10 -6.40
C MET A 53 3.02 -4.25 -6.14
N ARG A 54 3.43 -5.19 -5.28
CA ARG A 54 4.85 -5.51 -5.10
C ARG A 54 5.50 -6.01 -6.38
N ASN A 55 4.84 -6.94 -7.09
CA ASN A 55 5.37 -7.49 -8.35
C ASN A 55 5.43 -6.45 -9.48
N LEU A 56 4.60 -5.41 -9.38
CA LEU A 56 4.65 -4.25 -10.28
C LEU A 56 5.63 -3.16 -9.82
N GLY A 57 6.37 -3.38 -8.73
CA GLY A 57 7.39 -2.46 -8.25
C GLY A 57 6.87 -1.20 -7.57
N PHE A 58 5.62 -1.20 -7.06
CA PHE A 58 5.10 -0.04 -6.32
C PHE A 58 5.78 0.15 -4.96
N PHE A 59 6.23 -0.92 -4.31
CA PHE A 59 6.94 -0.87 -3.02
C PHE A 59 7.70 -2.18 -2.75
N SER A 60 8.67 -2.11 -1.83
CA SER A 60 9.42 -3.28 -1.33
C SER A 60 8.65 -4.07 -0.26
N SER A 61 9.03 -5.32 -0.05
CA SER A 61 8.47 -6.20 1.00
C SER A 61 8.65 -5.64 2.41
N THR A 62 9.67 -4.83 2.63
CA THR A 62 9.90 -4.08 3.86
C THR A 62 8.92 -2.92 3.94
N LEU A 63 8.03 -2.94 4.94
CA LEU A 63 7.32 -1.72 5.34
C LEU A 63 8.38 -0.70 5.79
N PRO A 64 8.21 0.59 5.48
CA PRO A 64 8.99 1.61 6.15
C PRO A 64 8.81 1.39 7.66
N LYS A 65 9.90 1.24 8.39
CA LYS A 65 9.84 1.26 9.85
C LYS A 65 9.25 2.62 10.19
N THR A 66 7.99 2.66 10.61
CA THR A 66 7.46 3.83 11.29
C THR A 66 8.38 4.03 12.48
N THR A 67 9.30 4.99 12.41
CA THR A 67 9.84 5.62 13.61
C THR A 67 8.60 6.14 14.32
N ALA A 68 8.12 5.38 15.30
CA ALA A 68 7.14 5.87 16.24
C ALA A 68 7.72 7.17 16.76
N VAL A 69 7.17 8.30 16.32
CA VAL A 69 7.41 9.57 16.97
C VAL A 69 6.80 9.34 18.35
N GLN A 70 7.64 8.99 19.32
CA GLN A 70 7.29 9.09 20.72
C GLN A 70 6.90 10.55 20.93
N LEU A 71 5.60 10.78 20.98
CA LEU A 71 5.02 12.05 21.38
C LEU A 71 5.10 12.17 22.91
N ASP A 72 6.31 11.96 23.45
CA ASP A 72 6.66 12.15 24.85
C ASP A 72 7.48 13.44 24.95
N LEU A 73 6.85 14.58 24.72
CA LEU A 73 7.37 15.88 25.14
C LEU A 73 6.27 16.91 24.92
N LEU A 74 5.51 17.17 25.99
CA LEU A 74 4.93 18.45 26.41
C LEU A 74 3.90 18.14 27.52
N ALA A 75 4.40 17.73 28.69
CA ALA A 75 3.72 17.79 29.97
C ALA A 75 4.60 18.56 30.94
#